data_AF-A0A349XNJ2-F1
#
_entry.id   AF-A0A349XNJ2-F1
#
_cell.length_a   1.000
_cell.length_b   1.000
_cell.length_c   1.000
_cell.angle_alpha   90.00
_cell.angle_beta   90.00
_cell.angle_gamma   90.00
#
_symmetry.space_group_name_H-M   'P 1'
#
loop_
_entity.id
_entity.type
_entity.pdbx_description
1 polymer ?
#
loop_
_entity_poly.entity_id
_entity_poly.type
_entity_poly.pdbx_seq_one_letter_code
_entity_poly.pdbx_strand_id
1 'polypeptide(L)'
;MKYYPPYGSTDPDAPYVDKDVPGAVRGSAVPAKAIERPQREIVDFLLKSGLIPSDANQLAQAVQTGKVNFAVAAGTANALTVTLSPAPPALVAGMCIRVKIGATNTDAATLDVNGLGPSAIQTKFGAPISRGALPLGSVSTFVFDGAAWRLADLALSDVPMNFGQCRLSVKSATALLLSPYSGNSLMINGSPVKIPSGGVALTNAGLSANTVYNVYAFVSGGTLTLEASAAAHSTDPSTGVEIKTGDPLRTLVGKIRTNATSNFADTTNYRGCINWFNRRQLNVTGGSGTNSTSSTAYIDMGGPISCSFLTWGDEALFSVVNGFARSDTVGGGANISLTLDGVQGFGSDSGMQASTAGFNQAIISTASYTPAEGWRTLSYVGRTGGSGNMIVTMAIQTIVRG
;
A
#
# COMPACT_ATOMS: atom_id res chain seq x y z
N MET A 1 -0.61 -7.39 -52.23
CA MET A 1 -1.24 -7.99 -53.43
C MET A 1 -0.17 -8.36 -54.45
N LYS A 2 -0.31 -9.51 -55.13
CA LYS A 2 0.57 -9.88 -56.26
C LYS A 2 0.24 -9.02 -57.48
N TYR A 3 1.26 -8.51 -58.18
CA TYR A 3 1.07 -7.80 -59.46
C TYR A 3 0.61 -8.78 -60.55
N TYR A 4 -0.30 -8.32 -61.41
CA TYR A 4 -0.76 -9.06 -62.58
C TYR A 4 -0.50 -8.20 -63.82
N PRO A 5 0.42 -8.58 -64.73
CA PRO A 5 0.78 -7.78 -65.91
C PRO A 5 -0.35 -7.78 -66.96
N PRO A 6 -0.28 -6.90 -67.99
CA PRO A 6 -1.21 -6.90 -69.11
C PRO A 6 -1.46 -8.29 -69.71
N TYR A 7 -2.69 -8.55 -70.11
CA TYR A 7 -3.09 -9.85 -70.64
C TYR A 7 -2.28 -10.22 -71.89
N GLY A 8 -1.62 -11.38 -71.84
CA GLY A 8 -0.76 -11.88 -72.91
C GLY A 8 0.69 -11.43 -72.83
N SER A 9 1.08 -10.60 -71.84
CA SER A 9 2.49 -10.27 -71.60
C SER A 9 3.27 -11.49 -71.12
N THR A 10 4.44 -11.74 -71.69
CA THR A 10 5.42 -12.74 -71.21
C THR A 10 6.34 -12.18 -70.13
N ASP A 11 6.45 -10.85 -70.05
CA ASP A 11 7.17 -10.15 -68.99
C ASP A 11 6.23 -10.02 -67.76
N PRO A 12 6.59 -10.63 -66.61
CA PRO A 12 5.79 -10.59 -65.40
C PRO A 12 5.62 -9.19 -64.80
N ASP A 13 6.50 -8.24 -65.15
CA ASP A 13 6.53 -6.88 -64.61
C ASP A 13 6.19 -5.81 -65.67
N ALA A 14 5.68 -6.22 -66.84
CA ALA A 14 5.32 -5.29 -67.92
C ALA A 14 4.29 -4.23 -67.46
N PRO A 15 4.53 -2.94 -67.74
CA PRO A 15 3.62 -1.87 -67.34
C PRO A 15 2.31 -1.89 -68.14
N TYR A 16 1.24 -1.38 -67.53
CA TYR A 16 0.03 -1.05 -68.27
C TYR A 16 0.24 0.23 -69.07
N VAL A 17 -0.08 0.19 -70.36
CA VAL A 17 -0.03 1.35 -71.25
C VAL A 17 -1.44 1.78 -71.63
N ASP A 18 -1.67 3.09 -71.62
CA ASP A 18 -2.92 3.67 -72.09
C ASP A 18 -3.01 3.57 -73.61
N LYS A 19 -4.25 3.67 -74.11
CA LYS A 19 -4.48 3.74 -75.55
C LYS A 19 -4.04 5.12 -76.05
N ASP A 20 -3.10 5.16 -76.99
CA ASP A 20 -2.70 6.37 -77.71
C ASP A 20 -3.10 6.26 -79.18
N VAL A 21 -4.09 7.07 -79.59
CA VAL A 21 -4.63 7.06 -80.95
C VAL A 21 -3.67 7.74 -81.95
N PRO A 22 -3.12 8.94 -81.68
CA PRO A 22 -2.04 9.53 -82.48
C PRO A 22 -0.82 8.62 -82.68
N GLY A 23 -0.40 7.89 -81.64
CA GLY A 23 0.74 6.98 -81.70
C GLY A 23 0.45 5.57 -82.20
N ALA A 24 -0.81 5.25 -82.56
CA ALA A 24 -1.28 3.91 -82.92
C ALA A 24 -0.96 2.83 -81.86
N VAL A 25 -0.84 3.20 -80.58
CA VAL A 25 -0.60 2.27 -79.47
C VAL A 25 -1.92 1.74 -78.95
N ARG A 26 -2.10 0.42 -79.04
CA ARG A 26 -3.24 -0.26 -78.40
C ARG A 26 -3.01 -0.28 -76.89
N GLY A 27 -3.98 0.21 -76.12
CA GLY A 27 -3.93 0.13 -74.66
C GLY A 27 -3.88 -1.31 -74.16
N SER A 28 -3.21 -1.51 -73.03
CA SER A 28 -3.05 -2.81 -72.38
C SER A 28 -4.41 -3.43 -72.05
N ALA A 29 -4.59 -4.70 -72.43
CA ALA A 29 -5.75 -5.47 -71.98
C ALA A 29 -5.58 -5.85 -70.51
N VAL A 30 -6.52 -5.45 -69.65
CA VAL A 30 -6.47 -5.74 -68.21
C VAL A 30 -6.97 -7.16 -67.94
N PRO A 31 -6.16 -8.07 -67.37
CA PRO A 31 -6.63 -9.37 -66.94
C PRO A 31 -7.66 -9.22 -65.80
N ALA A 32 -8.70 -10.05 -65.81
CA ALA A 32 -9.74 -10.03 -64.77
C ALA A 32 -9.15 -10.13 -63.34
N LYS A 33 -8.10 -10.95 -63.15
CA LYS A 33 -7.42 -11.10 -61.85
C LYS A 33 -6.86 -9.78 -61.30
N ALA A 34 -6.44 -8.86 -62.16
CA ALA A 34 -5.91 -7.56 -61.75
C ALA A 34 -6.98 -6.67 -61.11
N ILE A 35 -8.27 -6.89 -61.44
CA ILE A 35 -9.41 -6.14 -60.88
C ILE A 35 -10.05 -6.91 -59.72
N GLU A 36 -10.32 -8.20 -59.92
CA GLU A 36 -11.09 -9.03 -59.00
C GLU A 36 -10.35 -9.26 -57.66
N ARG A 37 -9.02 -9.44 -57.69
CA ARG A 37 -8.24 -9.69 -56.48
C ARG A 37 -8.29 -8.53 -55.47
N PRO A 38 -8.01 -7.26 -55.86
CA PRO A 38 -8.20 -6.12 -54.99
C PRO A 38 -9.61 -6.04 -54.39
N GLN A 39 -10.64 -6.22 -55.22
CA GLN A 39 -12.02 -6.14 -54.76
C GLN A 39 -12.35 -7.22 -53.72
N ARG A 40 -11.96 -8.47 -53.99
CA ARG A 40 -12.17 -9.56 -53.03
C ARG A 40 -11.38 -9.39 -51.73
N GLU A 41 -10.15 -8.85 -51.80
CA GLU A 41 -9.34 -8.54 -50.62
C GLU A 41 -10.03 -7.49 -49.73
N ILE A 42 -10.56 -6.42 -50.34
CA ILE A 42 -11.32 -5.39 -49.62
C ILE A 42 -12.60 -5.99 -49.04
N VAL A 43 -13.39 -6.74 -49.82
CA VAL A 43 -14.64 -7.36 -49.35
C VAL A 43 -14.39 -8.32 -48.18
N ASP A 44 -13.31 -9.11 -48.23
CA ASP A 44 -12.90 -9.99 -47.14
C ASP A 44 -12.55 -9.20 -45.86
N PHE A 45 -11.86 -8.06 -46.00
CA PHE A 45 -11.60 -7.16 -44.88
C PHE A 45 -12.88 -6.59 -44.26
N LEU A 46 -13.87 -6.23 -45.09
CA LEU A 46 -15.19 -5.76 -44.62
C LEU A 46 -15.91 -6.86 -43.82
N LEU A 47 -15.98 -8.07 -44.37
CA LEU A 47 -16.62 -9.22 -43.73
C LEU A 47 -15.98 -9.57 -42.39
N LYS A 48 -14.64 -9.65 -42.34
CA LYS A 48 -13.88 -9.90 -41.10
C LYS A 48 -14.02 -8.77 -40.08
N SER A 49 -14.29 -7.56 -40.57
CA SER A 49 -14.59 -6.41 -39.73
C SER A 49 -16.05 -6.38 -39.24
N GLY A 50 -16.85 -7.39 -39.59
CA GLY A 50 -18.26 -7.52 -39.19
C GLY A 50 -19.23 -6.69 -40.01
N LEU A 51 -18.81 -6.20 -41.18
CA LEU A 51 -19.65 -5.41 -42.08
C LEU A 51 -20.22 -6.27 -43.20
N ILE A 52 -21.45 -5.96 -43.63
CA ILE A 52 -22.07 -6.53 -44.83
C ILE A 52 -21.65 -5.67 -46.02
N PRO A 53 -20.97 -6.22 -47.05
CA PRO A 53 -20.49 -5.44 -48.20
C PRO A 53 -21.60 -4.71 -48.96
N SER A 54 -21.34 -3.46 -49.34
CA SER A 54 -22.20 -2.56 -50.13
C SER A 54 -21.36 -1.47 -50.81
N ASP A 55 -22.00 -0.60 -51.60
CA ASP A 55 -21.33 0.49 -52.33
C ASP A 55 -21.09 1.76 -51.48
N ALA A 56 -21.15 1.66 -50.15
CA ALA A 56 -20.88 2.77 -49.23
C ALA A 56 -19.38 2.92 -48.90
N ASN A 57 -19.01 3.96 -48.15
CA ASN A 57 -17.64 4.21 -47.66
C ASN A 57 -17.21 3.25 -46.54
N GLN A 58 -17.25 1.94 -46.79
CA GLN A 58 -17.13 0.91 -45.76
C GLN A 58 -15.69 0.57 -45.38
N LEU A 59 -14.71 0.83 -46.25
CA LEU A 59 -13.30 0.54 -45.93
C LEU A 59 -12.84 1.34 -44.71
N ALA A 60 -13.19 2.63 -44.65
CA ALA A 60 -12.88 3.47 -43.49
C ALA A 60 -13.61 2.98 -42.23
N GLN A 61 -14.88 2.55 -42.35
CA GLN A 61 -15.63 1.98 -41.24
C GLN A 61 -14.98 0.71 -40.70
N ALA A 62 -14.53 -0.19 -41.58
CA ALA A 62 -13.84 -1.42 -41.21
C ALA A 62 -12.53 -1.15 -40.45
N VAL A 63 -11.76 -0.13 -40.87
CA VAL A 63 -10.57 0.31 -40.13
C VAL A 63 -10.95 0.85 -38.74
N GLN A 64 -12.00 1.67 -38.67
CA GLN A 64 -12.48 2.27 -37.41
C GLN A 64 -13.02 1.25 -36.40
N THR A 65 -13.63 0.15 -36.85
CA THR A 65 -14.09 -0.90 -35.91
C THR A 65 -12.93 -1.58 -35.19
N GLY A 66 -11.74 -1.60 -35.80
CA GLY A 66 -10.54 -2.25 -35.25
C GLY A 66 -10.68 -3.76 -35.06
N LYS A 67 -11.73 -4.38 -35.60
CA LYS A 67 -12.16 -5.74 -35.29
C LYS A 67 -11.11 -6.80 -35.60
N VAL A 68 -10.35 -6.64 -36.68
CA VAL A 68 -9.29 -7.58 -37.09
C VAL A 68 -8.11 -7.63 -36.11
N ASN A 69 -7.95 -6.60 -35.28
CA ASN A 69 -6.92 -6.52 -34.24
C ASN A 69 -7.52 -6.64 -32.82
N PHE A 70 -8.77 -7.12 -32.70
CA PHE A 70 -9.46 -7.29 -31.43
C PHE A 70 -9.88 -8.74 -31.21
N ALA A 71 -9.66 -9.24 -30.00
CA ALA A 71 -10.15 -10.56 -29.57
C ALA A 71 -10.60 -10.55 -28.11
N VAL A 72 -11.42 -11.53 -27.75
CA VAL A 72 -11.76 -11.82 -26.35
C VAL A 72 -10.83 -12.94 -25.88
N ALA A 73 -10.22 -12.75 -24.71
CA ALA A 73 -9.35 -13.76 -24.12
C ALA A 73 -10.15 -15.00 -23.69
N ALA A 74 -9.60 -16.17 -23.97
CA ALA A 74 -9.96 -17.45 -23.39
C ALA A 74 -8.78 -17.99 -22.55
N GLY A 75 -8.85 -19.25 -22.12
CA GLY A 75 -7.82 -19.87 -21.29
C GLY A 75 -8.01 -19.61 -19.80
N THR A 76 -6.91 -19.51 -19.06
CA THR A 76 -6.90 -19.26 -17.61
C THR A 76 -6.49 -17.82 -17.29
N ALA A 77 -6.58 -17.44 -16.01
CA ALA A 77 -6.15 -16.12 -15.52
C ALA A 77 -4.70 -15.75 -15.87
N ASN A 78 -3.80 -16.75 -15.97
CA ASN A 78 -2.35 -16.54 -16.19
C ASN A 78 -1.84 -17.15 -17.51
N ALA A 79 -2.69 -17.86 -18.25
CA ALA A 79 -2.37 -18.39 -19.58
C ALA A 79 -3.51 -18.05 -20.53
N LEU A 80 -3.44 -16.85 -21.10
CA LEU A 80 -4.47 -16.29 -21.97
C LEU A 80 -4.27 -16.80 -23.39
N THR A 81 -5.37 -17.07 -24.08
CA THR A 81 -5.37 -17.39 -25.50
C THR A 81 -6.32 -16.47 -26.25
N VAL A 82 -5.96 -16.08 -27.47
CA VAL A 82 -6.81 -15.28 -28.36
C VAL A 82 -6.76 -15.79 -29.78
N THR A 83 -7.86 -15.62 -30.51
CA THR A 83 -7.96 -15.98 -31.93
C THR A 83 -8.36 -14.76 -32.74
N LEU A 84 -7.41 -14.22 -33.50
CA LEU A 84 -7.64 -13.15 -34.46
C LEU A 84 -8.12 -13.72 -35.81
N SER A 85 -8.91 -12.92 -36.51
CA SER A 85 -9.33 -13.18 -37.89
C SER A 85 -9.09 -11.92 -38.73
N PRO A 86 -8.22 -11.96 -39.76
CA PRO A 86 -7.49 -13.14 -40.23
C PRO A 86 -6.41 -13.61 -39.24
N ALA A 87 -6.07 -14.90 -39.27
CA ALA A 87 -4.99 -15.43 -38.45
C ALA A 87 -3.64 -14.87 -38.94
N PRO A 88 -2.84 -14.24 -38.07
CA PRO A 88 -1.50 -13.80 -38.42
C PRO A 88 -0.61 -15.03 -38.68
N PRO A 89 0.28 -15.00 -39.69
CA PRO A 89 1.18 -16.12 -39.98
C PRO A 89 2.32 -16.25 -38.96
N ALA A 90 2.68 -15.15 -38.29
CA ALA A 90 3.70 -15.09 -37.24
C ALA A 90 3.47 -13.83 -36.38
N LEU A 91 4.05 -13.83 -35.19
CA LEU A 91 4.17 -12.60 -34.38
C LEU A 91 5.34 -11.77 -34.91
N VAL A 92 5.11 -10.48 -35.10
CA VAL A 92 6.12 -9.53 -35.58
C VAL A 92 6.26 -8.37 -34.62
N ALA A 93 7.50 -7.90 -34.41
CA ALA A 93 7.76 -6.76 -33.55
C ALA A 93 6.97 -5.52 -34.03
N GLY A 94 6.33 -4.82 -33.09
CA GLY A 94 5.40 -3.71 -33.35
C GLY A 94 3.94 -4.14 -33.57
N MET A 95 3.63 -5.43 -33.64
CA MET A 95 2.24 -5.91 -33.77
C MET A 95 1.41 -5.45 -32.56
N CYS A 96 0.31 -4.75 -32.83
CA CYS A 96 -0.57 -4.19 -31.82
C CYS A 96 -1.94 -4.86 -31.86
N ILE A 97 -2.39 -5.40 -30.72
CA ILE A 97 -3.69 -6.05 -30.57
C ILE A 97 -4.40 -5.54 -29.32
N ARG A 98 -5.73 -5.58 -29.34
CA ARG A 98 -6.59 -5.25 -28.20
C ARG A 98 -7.29 -6.50 -27.73
N VAL A 99 -7.15 -6.82 -26.45
CA VAL A 99 -7.73 -8.04 -25.89
C VAL A 99 -8.65 -7.69 -24.75
N LYS A 100 -9.89 -8.18 -24.80
CA LYS A 100 -10.82 -8.14 -23.67
C LYS A 100 -10.49 -9.28 -22.71
N ILE A 101 -10.12 -8.94 -21.47
CA ILE A 101 -9.65 -9.88 -20.47
C ILE A 101 -10.81 -10.70 -19.87
N GLY A 102 -10.68 -12.03 -19.87
CA GLY A 102 -11.71 -12.97 -19.42
C GLY A 102 -11.64 -13.37 -17.94
N ALA A 103 -10.51 -13.16 -17.27
CA ALA A 103 -10.31 -13.41 -15.83
C ALA A 103 -9.16 -12.55 -15.30
N THR A 104 -9.28 -12.06 -14.05
CA THR A 104 -8.21 -11.30 -13.41
C THR A 104 -6.99 -12.17 -13.16
N ASN A 105 -5.81 -11.77 -13.64
CA ASN A 105 -4.58 -12.52 -13.42
C ASN A 105 -4.22 -12.61 -11.92
N THR A 106 -3.78 -13.79 -11.48
CA THR A 106 -3.39 -14.05 -10.09
C THR A 106 -1.88 -14.11 -9.89
N ASP A 107 -1.11 -14.09 -10.99
CA ASP A 107 0.35 -14.07 -11.05
C ASP A 107 0.79 -13.48 -12.41
N ALA A 108 2.07 -13.55 -12.76
CA ALA A 108 2.56 -13.30 -14.12
C ALA A 108 1.77 -14.12 -15.15
N ALA A 109 1.52 -13.52 -16.33
CA ALA A 109 0.69 -14.15 -17.35
C ALA A 109 1.39 -14.23 -18.72
N THR A 110 0.87 -15.12 -19.56
CA THR A 110 1.28 -15.28 -20.96
C THR A 110 0.09 -15.08 -21.90
N LEU A 111 0.37 -14.74 -23.16
CA LEU A 111 -0.61 -14.61 -24.23
C LEU A 111 -0.17 -15.44 -25.45
N ASP A 112 -1.02 -16.40 -25.83
CA ASP A 112 -0.90 -17.15 -27.08
C ASP A 112 -1.92 -16.62 -28.10
N VAL A 113 -1.43 -16.17 -29.25
CA VAL A 113 -2.26 -15.64 -30.35
C VAL A 113 -2.31 -16.69 -31.45
N ASN A 114 -3.52 -17.18 -31.75
CA ASN A 114 -3.78 -18.14 -32.83
C ASN A 114 -2.93 -19.43 -32.76
N GLY A 115 -2.42 -19.82 -31.57
CA GLY A 115 -1.59 -21.01 -31.40
C GLY A 115 -0.15 -20.84 -31.91
N LEU A 116 0.32 -19.60 -32.07
CA LEU A 116 1.69 -19.28 -32.47
C LEU A 116 2.70 -19.45 -31.31
N GLY A 117 2.21 -19.76 -30.11
CA GLY A 117 3.00 -20.06 -28.92
C GLY A 117 2.82 -19.00 -27.83
N PRO A 118 2.81 -19.41 -26.54
CA PRO A 118 2.63 -18.49 -25.44
C PRO A 118 3.86 -17.58 -25.27
N SER A 119 3.64 -16.27 -25.34
CA SER A 119 4.66 -15.27 -25.05
C SER A 119 4.35 -14.55 -23.73
N ALA A 120 5.37 -14.17 -22.96
CA ALA A 120 5.18 -13.48 -21.68
C ALA A 120 4.47 -12.13 -21.87
N ILE A 121 3.58 -11.80 -20.93
CA ILE A 121 3.02 -10.45 -20.81
C ILE A 121 3.85 -9.66 -19.80
N GLN A 122 4.30 -8.48 -20.21
CA GLN A 122 5.15 -7.62 -19.41
C GLN A 122 4.63 -6.18 -19.40
N THR A 123 5.04 -5.41 -18.40
CA THR A 123 4.76 -3.98 -18.34
C THR A 123 5.43 -3.27 -19.53
N LYS A 124 5.06 -2.01 -19.74
CA LYS A 124 5.63 -1.15 -20.78
C LYS A 124 7.17 -1.08 -20.72
N PHE A 125 7.76 -1.29 -19.55
CA PHE A 125 9.20 -1.08 -19.30
C PHE A 125 10.06 -2.34 -19.24
N GLY A 126 9.51 -3.56 -19.29
CA GLY A 126 10.35 -4.76 -19.19
C GLY A 126 9.86 -5.82 -18.22
N ALA A 127 9.21 -5.40 -17.14
CA ALA A 127 8.99 -6.26 -15.98
C ALA A 127 7.82 -7.23 -16.19
N PRO A 128 7.83 -8.42 -15.58
CA PRO A 128 6.64 -9.27 -15.50
C PRO A 128 5.47 -8.50 -14.87
N ILE A 129 4.25 -8.72 -15.38
CA ILE A 129 3.06 -8.13 -14.76
C ILE A 129 2.78 -8.77 -13.39
N SER A 130 2.31 -7.97 -12.43
CA SER A 130 1.92 -8.45 -11.10
C SER A 130 0.46 -8.96 -11.09
N ARG A 131 0.10 -9.73 -10.05
CA ARG A 131 -1.29 -10.08 -9.74
C ARG A 131 -2.22 -8.86 -9.87
N GLY A 132 -3.35 -9.03 -10.53
CA GLY A 132 -4.38 -7.98 -10.68
C GLY A 132 -4.12 -6.95 -11.79
N ALA A 133 -2.98 -7.02 -12.50
CA ALA A 133 -2.64 -6.09 -13.58
C ALA A 133 -3.56 -6.20 -14.82
N LEU A 134 -4.26 -7.31 -15.00
CA LEU A 134 -5.23 -7.55 -16.08
C LEU A 134 -6.63 -7.75 -15.47
N PRO A 135 -7.39 -6.69 -15.10
CA PRO A 135 -8.70 -6.85 -14.48
C PRO A 135 -9.72 -7.52 -15.41
N LEU A 136 -10.57 -8.40 -14.86
CA LEU A 136 -11.71 -9.00 -15.57
C LEU A 136 -12.54 -7.95 -16.31
N GLY A 137 -12.80 -8.20 -17.59
CA GLY A 137 -13.65 -7.36 -18.43
C GLY A 137 -12.97 -6.12 -19.01
N SER A 138 -11.75 -5.78 -18.55
CA SER A 138 -10.96 -4.70 -19.13
C SER A 138 -10.54 -5.01 -20.57
N VAL A 139 -10.31 -3.98 -21.38
CA VAL A 139 -9.68 -4.11 -22.70
C VAL A 139 -8.28 -3.55 -22.58
N SER A 140 -7.28 -4.41 -22.76
CA SER A 140 -5.87 -4.05 -22.69
C SER A 140 -5.25 -4.01 -24.08
N THR A 141 -4.38 -3.04 -24.34
CA THR A 141 -3.61 -2.94 -25.58
C THR A 141 -2.24 -3.59 -25.40
N PHE A 142 -1.90 -4.54 -26.27
CA PHE A 142 -0.63 -5.26 -26.25
C PHE A 142 0.17 -4.96 -27.51
N VAL A 143 1.46 -4.67 -27.34
CA VAL A 143 2.43 -4.52 -28.44
C VAL A 143 3.50 -5.60 -28.32
N PHE A 144 3.63 -6.45 -29.33
CA PHE A 144 4.70 -7.46 -29.36
C PHE A 144 6.04 -6.78 -29.65
N ASP A 145 7.06 -7.02 -28.84
CA ASP A 145 8.40 -6.41 -29.02
C ASP A 145 9.41 -7.31 -29.74
N GLY A 146 9.00 -8.53 -30.09
CA GLY A 146 9.86 -9.58 -30.65
C GLY A 146 10.12 -10.75 -29.71
N ALA A 147 9.86 -10.59 -28.41
CA ALA A 147 10.01 -11.65 -27.40
C ALA A 147 8.82 -11.74 -26.42
N ALA A 148 8.21 -10.60 -26.07
CA ALA A 148 7.12 -10.49 -25.12
C ALA A 148 6.04 -9.53 -25.60
N TRP A 149 4.84 -9.65 -25.02
CA TRP A 149 3.76 -8.68 -25.16
C TRP A 149 3.91 -7.58 -24.12
N ARG A 150 4.14 -6.35 -24.58
CA ARG A 150 4.15 -5.14 -23.76
C ARG A 150 2.74 -4.63 -23.57
N LEU A 151 2.31 -4.44 -22.33
CA LEU A 151 1.12 -3.64 -22.04
C LEU A 151 1.42 -2.18 -22.45
N ALA A 152 0.66 -1.65 -23.41
CA ALA A 152 0.83 -0.26 -23.87
C ALA A 152 0.22 0.75 -22.88
N ASP A 153 -0.76 0.28 -22.09
CA ASP A 153 -1.40 1.03 -21.01
C ASP A 153 -0.49 1.08 -19.77
N LEU A 154 -0.74 2.00 -18.84
CA LEU A 154 -0.10 1.93 -17.52
C LEU A 154 -0.63 0.68 -16.81
N ALA A 155 0.26 -0.26 -16.48
CA ALA A 155 -0.09 -1.32 -15.57
C ALA A 155 -0.21 -0.71 -14.15
N LEU A 156 -1.18 -1.16 -13.35
CA LEU A 156 -1.27 -0.78 -11.93
C LEU A 156 0.05 -1.01 -11.16
N SER A 157 0.87 -1.96 -11.64
CA SER A 157 2.20 -2.26 -11.12
C SER A 157 3.24 -1.14 -11.32
N ASP A 158 2.99 -0.19 -12.23
CA ASP A 158 3.92 0.91 -12.54
C ASP A 158 3.67 2.16 -11.67
N VAL A 159 2.65 2.14 -10.81
CA VAL A 159 2.39 3.20 -9.83
C VAL A 159 2.95 2.76 -8.48
N PRO A 160 3.91 3.49 -7.87
CA PRO A 160 4.37 3.20 -6.52
C PRO A 160 3.18 3.08 -5.57
N MET A 161 2.94 1.86 -5.08
CA MET A 161 1.78 1.60 -4.23
C MET A 161 2.12 2.02 -2.80
N ASN A 162 1.50 3.10 -2.32
CA ASN A 162 1.41 3.32 -0.88
C ASN A 162 0.57 2.20 -0.28
N PHE A 163 1.18 1.35 0.54
CA PHE A 163 0.54 0.17 1.12
C PHE A 163 -0.64 0.50 2.05
N GLY A 164 -0.67 1.72 2.61
CA GLY A 164 -1.80 2.20 3.41
C GLY A 164 -1.91 3.72 3.44
N GLN A 165 -3.06 4.24 2.99
CA GLN A 165 -3.44 5.64 3.01
C GLN A 165 -4.53 5.87 4.06
N CYS A 166 -4.20 5.53 5.31
CA CYS A 166 -5.14 5.57 6.42
C CYS A 166 -4.50 6.04 7.72
N ARG A 167 -5.36 6.38 8.68
CA ARG A 167 -5.04 6.48 10.11
C ARG A 167 -6.18 5.91 10.95
N LEU A 168 -5.81 5.24 12.04
CA LEU A 168 -6.73 4.76 13.07
C LEU A 168 -6.83 5.82 14.17
N SER A 169 -8.04 6.03 14.69
CA SER A 169 -8.31 6.98 15.77
C SER A 169 -9.33 6.43 16.76
N VAL A 170 -9.26 6.90 18.00
CA VAL A 170 -10.32 6.69 18.99
C VAL A 170 -11.44 7.70 18.71
N LYS A 171 -12.59 7.23 18.23
CA LYS A 171 -13.76 8.06 17.91
C LYS A 171 -14.59 8.35 19.16
N SER A 172 -14.71 7.35 20.03
CA SER A 172 -15.37 7.44 21.34
C SER A 172 -14.82 6.37 22.26
N ALA A 173 -15.29 6.34 23.52
CA ALA A 173 -14.93 5.30 24.47
C ALA A 173 -15.24 3.87 23.98
N THR A 174 -16.15 3.70 23.02
CA THR A 174 -16.62 2.39 22.53
C THR A 174 -16.39 2.17 21.03
N ALA A 175 -15.84 3.15 20.31
CA ALA A 175 -15.60 3.06 18.88
C ALA A 175 -14.23 3.59 18.45
N LEU A 176 -13.55 2.80 17.63
CA LEU A 176 -12.43 3.24 16.79
C LEU A 176 -12.96 3.64 15.41
N LEU A 177 -12.16 4.44 14.69
CA LEU A 177 -12.40 4.78 13.30
C LEU A 177 -11.10 4.71 12.51
N LEU A 178 -11.06 3.85 11.50
CA LEU A 178 -10.05 3.88 10.44
C LEU A 178 -10.53 4.82 9.34
N SER A 179 -9.85 5.93 9.15
CA SER A 179 -10.22 6.96 8.16
C SER A 179 -9.19 7.08 7.04
N PRO A 180 -9.61 7.52 5.84
CA PRO A 180 -8.69 7.92 4.78
C PRO A 180 -7.70 9.00 5.25
N TYR A 181 -6.44 8.89 4.85
CA TYR A 181 -5.41 9.90 5.08
C TYR A 181 -4.35 9.86 3.98
N SER A 182 -4.07 11.01 3.35
CA SER A 182 -3.17 11.10 2.18
C SER A 182 -3.57 10.16 1.03
N GLY A 183 -4.88 10.04 0.82
CA GLY A 183 -5.52 9.10 -0.10
C GLY A 183 -6.52 8.21 0.62
N ASN A 184 -7.00 7.15 -0.04
CA ASN A 184 -8.03 6.24 0.48
C ASN A 184 -7.83 4.78 0.06
N SER A 185 -6.60 4.40 -0.32
CA SER A 185 -6.25 3.03 -0.70
C SER A 185 -5.58 2.29 0.47
N LEU A 186 -5.89 1.02 0.64
CA LEU A 186 -5.26 0.11 1.60
C LEU A 186 -4.99 -1.24 0.93
N MET A 187 -3.78 -1.75 1.01
CA MET A 187 -3.44 -3.06 0.46
C MET A 187 -3.97 -4.17 1.37
N ILE A 188 -4.71 -5.14 0.80
CA ILE A 188 -5.17 -6.35 1.50
C ILE A 188 -4.98 -7.54 0.55
N ASN A 189 -4.32 -8.60 1.00
CA ASN A 189 -4.05 -9.80 0.19
C ASN A 189 -3.42 -9.49 -1.19
N GLY A 190 -2.46 -8.57 -1.21
CA GLY A 190 -1.79 -8.18 -2.45
C GLY A 190 -2.65 -7.33 -3.40
N SER A 191 -3.83 -6.84 -2.98
CA SER A 191 -4.70 -6.01 -3.82
C SER A 191 -5.16 -4.72 -3.12
N PRO A 192 -5.21 -3.57 -3.81
CA PRO A 192 -5.68 -2.32 -3.22
C PRO A 192 -7.20 -2.33 -3.01
N VAL A 193 -7.63 -2.00 -1.79
CA VAL A 193 -9.02 -1.85 -1.37
C VAL A 193 -9.28 -0.40 -0.99
N LYS A 194 -10.45 0.12 -1.36
CA LYS A 194 -10.84 1.50 -1.04
C LYS A 194 -11.40 1.59 0.37
N ILE A 195 -10.91 2.57 1.12
CA ILE A 195 -11.47 2.98 2.40
C ILE A 195 -12.63 3.93 2.12
N PRO A 196 -13.85 3.66 2.63
CA PRO A 196 -14.99 4.57 2.49
C PRO A 196 -14.67 5.96 3.04
N SER A 197 -15.28 7.01 2.48
CA SER A 197 -15.10 8.39 2.95
C SER A 197 -15.51 8.57 4.42
N GLY A 198 -16.54 7.84 4.86
CA GLY A 198 -16.97 7.80 6.26
C GLY A 198 -16.05 7.00 7.20
N GLY A 199 -15.02 6.34 6.66
CA GLY A 199 -14.15 5.43 7.39
C GLY A 199 -14.80 4.08 7.71
N VAL A 200 -14.05 3.23 8.41
CA VAL A 200 -14.50 1.92 8.91
C VAL A 200 -14.42 1.93 10.42
N ALA A 201 -15.53 1.61 11.09
CA ALA A 201 -15.59 1.61 12.55
C ALA A 201 -15.31 0.21 13.13
N LEU A 202 -14.73 0.18 14.32
CA LEU A 202 -14.60 -1.04 15.14
C LEU A 202 -15.12 -0.73 16.55
N THR A 203 -15.98 -1.59 17.10
CA THR A 203 -16.47 -1.44 18.47
C THR A 203 -15.57 -2.17 19.46
N ASN A 204 -15.69 -1.85 20.75
CA ASN A 204 -15.02 -2.60 21.82
C ASN A 204 -15.77 -3.88 22.25
N ALA A 205 -16.79 -4.29 21.48
CA ALA A 205 -17.58 -5.47 21.83
C ALA A 205 -16.70 -6.73 21.86
N GLY A 206 -16.78 -7.47 22.97
CA GLY A 206 -16.00 -8.70 23.16
C GLY A 206 -14.52 -8.50 23.51
N LEU A 207 -14.06 -7.26 23.66
CA LEU A 207 -12.67 -6.99 24.05
C LEU A 207 -12.51 -7.02 25.57
N SER A 208 -11.48 -7.72 26.04
CA SER A 208 -11.12 -7.80 27.45
C SER A 208 -10.52 -6.48 27.93
N ALA A 209 -10.69 -6.17 29.22
CA ALA A 209 -10.11 -4.98 29.83
C ALA A 209 -8.58 -5.06 29.88
N ASN A 210 -7.90 -3.91 29.95
CA ASN A 210 -6.45 -3.78 30.11
C ASN A 210 -5.61 -4.58 29.10
N THR A 211 -6.15 -4.82 27.90
CA THR A 211 -5.56 -5.74 26.93
C THR A 211 -5.09 -4.98 25.70
N VAL A 212 -3.91 -5.34 25.20
CA VAL A 212 -3.34 -4.81 23.97
C VAL A 212 -3.82 -5.67 22.80
N TYR A 213 -4.32 -5.03 21.75
CA TYR A 213 -4.75 -5.68 20.53
C TYR A 213 -4.10 -5.03 19.32
N ASN A 214 -3.68 -5.87 18.37
CA ASN A 214 -3.42 -5.45 17.01
C ASN A 214 -4.75 -5.25 16.29
N VAL A 215 -4.85 -4.20 15.48
CA VAL A 215 -6.03 -3.90 14.68
C VAL A 215 -5.71 -4.24 13.23
N TYR A 216 -6.47 -5.20 12.68
CA TYR A 216 -6.32 -5.65 11.30
C TYR A 216 -7.52 -5.24 10.47
N ALA A 217 -7.27 -4.88 9.22
CA ALA A 217 -8.28 -4.65 8.20
C ALA A 217 -8.36 -5.84 7.25
N PHE A 218 -9.56 -6.23 6.87
CA PHE A 218 -9.83 -7.35 5.96
C PHE A 218 -11.11 -7.11 5.17
N VAL A 219 -11.31 -7.88 4.10
CA VAL A 219 -12.54 -7.84 3.30
C VAL A 219 -13.44 -9.01 3.67
N SER A 220 -14.68 -8.72 4.07
CA SER A 220 -15.73 -9.72 4.31
C SER A 220 -16.94 -9.42 3.44
N GLY A 221 -17.34 -10.35 2.58
CA GLY A 221 -18.46 -10.15 1.66
C GLY A 221 -18.31 -8.91 0.76
N GLY A 222 -17.08 -8.57 0.37
CA GLY A 222 -16.77 -7.38 -0.44
C GLY A 222 -16.72 -6.06 0.34
N THR A 223 -16.97 -6.07 1.66
CA THR A 223 -16.90 -4.87 2.52
C THR A 223 -15.60 -4.85 3.32
N LEU A 224 -14.94 -3.69 3.35
CA LEU A 224 -13.78 -3.46 4.21
C LEU A 224 -14.24 -3.39 5.68
N THR A 225 -13.67 -4.26 6.50
CA THR A 225 -14.02 -4.45 7.91
C THR A 225 -12.73 -4.45 8.76
N LEU A 226 -12.88 -4.26 10.07
CA LEU A 226 -11.79 -4.29 11.05
C LEU A 226 -12.00 -5.41 12.06
N GLU A 227 -10.90 -5.95 12.59
CA GLU A 227 -10.88 -6.78 13.80
C GLU A 227 -9.79 -6.31 14.76
N ALA A 228 -10.04 -6.44 16.05
CA ALA A 228 -9.00 -6.37 17.09
C ALA A 228 -8.62 -7.80 17.48
N SER A 229 -7.33 -8.10 17.49
CA SER A 229 -6.82 -9.44 17.78
C SER A 229 -5.54 -9.40 18.59
N ALA A 230 -5.42 -10.30 19.57
CA ALA A 230 -4.21 -10.49 20.35
C ALA A 230 -3.13 -11.28 19.60
N ALA A 231 -3.45 -11.76 18.39
CA ALA A 231 -2.48 -12.47 17.55
C ALA A 231 -1.35 -11.55 17.08
N ALA A 232 -0.16 -12.13 16.95
CA ALA A 232 1.03 -11.47 16.43
C ALA A 232 0.85 -10.99 14.97
N HIS A 233 1.68 -10.02 14.58
CA HIS A 233 1.85 -9.60 13.20
C HIS A 233 3.25 -9.94 12.70
N SER A 234 3.39 -9.98 11.39
CA SER A 234 4.67 -10.10 10.71
C SER A 234 4.57 -9.53 9.30
N THR A 235 5.71 -9.11 8.74
CA THR A 235 5.77 -8.67 7.35
C THR A 235 5.49 -9.85 6.40
N ASP A 236 4.56 -9.68 5.46
CA ASP A 236 4.33 -10.62 4.38
C ASP A 236 5.53 -10.59 3.42
N PRO A 237 6.26 -11.72 3.24
CA PRO A 237 7.42 -11.76 2.35
C PRO A 237 7.07 -11.51 0.88
N SER A 238 5.80 -11.67 0.49
CA SER A 238 5.35 -11.52 -0.89
C SER A 238 5.07 -10.06 -1.28
N THR A 239 4.60 -9.26 -0.32
CA THR A 239 4.11 -7.89 -0.57
C THR A 239 4.84 -6.82 0.23
N GLY A 240 5.60 -7.19 1.27
CA GLY A 240 6.22 -6.26 2.22
C GLY A 240 5.23 -5.56 3.16
N VAL A 241 3.94 -5.91 3.10
CA VAL A 241 2.89 -5.36 3.96
C VAL A 241 2.86 -6.10 5.30
N GLU A 242 2.68 -5.38 6.39
CA GLU A 242 2.53 -5.99 7.70
C GLU A 242 1.14 -6.62 7.83
N ILE A 243 1.10 -7.92 8.14
CA ILE A 243 -0.12 -8.72 8.19
C ILE A 243 -0.25 -9.41 9.53
N LYS A 244 -1.43 -9.97 9.82
CA LYS A 244 -1.56 -10.95 10.90
C LYS A 244 -0.68 -12.15 10.55
N THR A 245 0.17 -12.61 11.47
CA THR A 245 1.20 -13.61 11.15
C THR A 245 0.60 -14.84 10.46
N GLY A 246 1.06 -15.09 9.23
CA GLY A 246 0.62 -16.22 8.40
C GLY A 246 -0.72 -16.02 7.67
N ASP A 247 -1.35 -14.84 7.75
CA ASP A 247 -2.66 -14.56 7.14
C ASP A 247 -2.64 -13.25 6.32
N PRO A 248 -2.34 -13.32 5.01
CA PRO A 248 -2.29 -12.15 4.13
C PRO A 248 -3.68 -11.53 3.86
N LEU A 249 -4.78 -12.18 4.28
CA LEU A 249 -6.12 -11.61 4.18
C LEU A 249 -6.38 -10.50 5.22
N ARG A 250 -5.47 -10.32 6.18
CA ARG A 250 -5.57 -9.37 7.29
C ARG A 250 -4.35 -8.47 7.37
N THR A 251 -4.54 -7.19 7.03
CA THR A 251 -3.47 -6.19 7.03
C THR A 251 -3.47 -5.38 8.30
N LEU A 252 -2.32 -5.22 8.95
CA LEU A 252 -2.17 -4.43 10.17
C LEU A 252 -2.36 -2.94 9.87
N VAL A 253 -3.25 -2.28 10.61
CA VAL A 253 -3.50 -0.84 10.45
C VAL A 253 -3.16 -0.03 11.70
N GLY A 254 -3.06 -0.69 12.86
CA GLY A 254 -2.70 -0.05 14.11
C GLY A 254 -2.70 -1.01 15.29
N LYS A 255 -2.53 -0.46 16.49
CA LYS A 255 -2.58 -1.17 17.76
C LYS A 255 -3.36 -0.33 18.76
N ILE A 256 -4.14 -1.00 19.60
CA ILE A 256 -4.91 -0.36 20.66
C ILE A 256 -4.69 -1.03 22.01
N ARG A 257 -4.99 -0.31 23.08
CA ARG A 257 -5.14 -0.86 24.42
C ARG A 257 -6.48 -0.46 25.01
N THR A 258 -7.26 -1.45 25.43
CA THR A 258 -8.47 -1.22 26.22
C THR A 258 -8.10 -0.87 27.67
N ASN A 259 -8.84 0.04 28.28
CA ASN A 259 -8.63 0.41 29.68
C ASN A 259 -9.32 -0.58 30.65
N ALA A 260 -9.37 -0.24 31.94
CA ALA A 260 -9.96 -1.10 32.98
C ALA A 260 -11.46 -1.40 32.79
N THR A 261 -12.18 -0.58 32.04
CA THR A 261 -13.61 -0.79 31.70
C THR A 261 -13.80 -1.23 30.24
N SER A 262 -12.76 -1.81 29.63
CA SER A 262 -12.74 -2.18 28.20
C SER A 262 -12.96 -1.04 27.21
N ASN A 263 -12.86 0.22 27.63
CA ASN A 263 -13.03 1.37 26.75
C ASN A 263 -11.74 1.68 25.99
N PHE A 264 -11.90 2.25 24.80
CA PHE A 264 -10.83 2.91 24.07
C PHE A 264 -10.56 4.29 24.68
N ALA A 265 -9.28 4.66 24.75
CA ALA A 265 -8.86 5.98 25.18
C ALA A 265 -7.56 6.35 24.46
N ASP A 266 -7.45 7.61 24.03
CA ASP A 266 -6.21 8.18 23.54
C ASP A 266 -6.12 9.67 23.95
N THR A 267 -5.43 9.91 25.06
CA THR A 267 -5.22 11.24 25.66
C THR A 267 -3.72 11.47 25.84
N THR A 268 -3.31 12.70 26.16
CA THR A 268 -1.89 13.04 26.34
C THR A 268 -1.19 12.21 27.42
N ASN A 269 -1.89 11.84 28.49
CA ASN A 269 -1.35 10.98 29.55
C ASN A 269 -1.56 9.48 29.29
N TYR A 270 -2.35 9.10 28.28
CA TYR A 270 -2.70 7.73 27.94
C TYR A 270 -2.75 7.55 26.42
N ARG A 271 -1.65 7.15 25.78
CA ARG A 271 -1.63 6.86 24.34
C ARG A 271 -2.02 5.42 24.04
N GLY A 272 -3.32 5.16 24.09
CA GLY A 272 -3.91 3.85 23.88
C GLY A 272 -4.21 3.48 22.43
N CYS A 273 -3.89 4.33 21.45
CA CYS A 273 -4.06 4.04 20.02
C CYS A 273 -2.84 4.53 19.22
N ILE A 274 -2.21 3.63 18.47
CA ILE A 274 -1.11 3.96 17.54
C ILE A 274 -1.36 3.35 16.16
N ASN A 275 -0.87 4.01 15.12
CA ASN A 275 -1.02 3.69 13.72
C ASN A 275 0.17 2.86 13.22
N TRP A 276 -0.10 1.98 12.26
CA TRP A 276 0.96 1.33 11.48
C TRP A 276 1.37 2.20 10.29
N PHE A 277 0.39 2.67 9.52
CA PHE A 277 0.59 3.57 8.39
C PHE A 277 0.55 5.04 8.81
N ASN A 278 1.31 5.88 8.10
CA ASN A 278 1.31 7.34 8.28
C ASN A 278 1.58 7.77 9.73
N ARG A 279 2.47 7.04 10.42
CA ARG A 279 2.84 7.31 11.82
C ARG A 279 3.40 8.72 11.99
N ARG A 280 3.15 9.31 13.15
CA ARG A 280 3.65 10.64 13.54
C ARG A 280 4.18 10.62 14.97
N GLN A 281 4.90 11.67 15.34
CA GLN A 281 5.20 11.93 16.73
C GLN A 281 3.93 12.32 17.50
N LEU A 282 3.76 11.69 18.65
CA LEU A 282 2.67 11.90 19.60
C LEU A 282 3.30 12.35 20.92
N ASN A 283 2.86 13.51 21.40
CA ASN A 283 3.24 13.98 22.74
C ASN A 283 2.62 13.05 23.78
N VAL A 284 3.41 12.63 24.76
CA VAL A 284 2.95 11.94 25.95
C VAL A 284 3.32 12.80 27.15
N THR A 285 2.31 13.22 27.91
CA THR A 285 2.49 14.12 29.05
C THR A 285 1.76 13.54 30.23
N GLY A 286 2.49 13.25 31.29
CA GLY A 286 1.92 12.83 32.55
C GLY A 286 1.35 14.01 33.34
N GLY A 287 1.07 13.76 34.61
CA GLY A 287 0.60 14.79 35.53
C GLY A 287 1.73 15.69 36.05
N SER A 288 1.36 16.57 36.96
CA SER A 288 2.28 17.28 37.85
C SER A 288 1.86 17.06 39.29
N GLY A 289 2.80 16.84 40.21
CA GLY A 289 2.45 16.50 41.59
C GLY A 289 3.61 16.66 42.55
N THR A 290 3.27 16.89 43.82
CA THR A 290 4.23 16.99 44.92
C THR A 290 4.23 15.70 45.73
N ASN A 291 5.40 15.09 45.89
CA ASN A 291 5.61 13.86 46.65
C ASN A 291 6.79 14.04 47.60
N SER A 292 6.85 13.26 48.67
CA SER A 292 7.93 13.32 49.64
C SER A 292 8.34 11.94 50.13
N THR A 293 9.60 11.79 50.53
CA THR A 293 10.12 10.56 51.11
C THR A 293 11.33 10.82 51.99
N SER A 294 11.49 10.02 53.04
CA SER A 294 12.72 9.93 53.84
C SER A 294 13.56 8.71 53.47
N SER A 295 13.15 7.94 52.45
CA SER A 295 13.83 6.71 52.05
C SER A 295 15.21 7.00 51.46
N THR A 296 16.21 6.29 51.97
CA THR A 296 17.57 6.26 51.41
C THR A 296 17.69 5.32 50.20
N ALA A 297 16.72 4.42 50.02
CA ALA A 297 16.55 3.57 48.83
C ALA A 297 15.58 4.21 47.83
N TYR A 298 15.71 3.86 46.56
CA TYR A 298 14.78 4.30 45.52
C TYR A 298 13.39 3.71 45.76
N ILE A 299 12.39 4.60 45.78
CA ILE A 299 10.98 4.24 45.81
C ILE A 299 10.25 4.92 44.65
N ASP A 300 9.13 4.34 44.21
CA ASP A 300 8.26 5.02 43.26
C ASP A 300 7.68 6.28 43.89
N MET A 301 7.85 7.40 43.20
CA MET A 301 7.27 8.69 43.56
C MET A 301 6.43 9.26 42.41
N GLY A 302 6.41 8.56 41.27
CA GLY A 302 5.78 9.02 40.04
C GLY A 302 4.42 8.42 39.74
N GLY A 303 3.95 7.41 40.49
CA GLY A 303 2.62 6.82 40.30
C GLY A 303 1.49 7.82 39.97
N PRO A 304 1.26 8.87 40.79
CA PRO A 304 0.19 9.85 40.56
C PRO A 304 0.35 10.72 39.30
N ILE A 305 1.57 10.84 38.77
CA ILE A 305 1.88 11.67 37.59
C ILE A 305 2.30 10.85 36.38
N SER A 306 2.29 9.53 36.48
CA SER A 306 2.75 8.64 35.40
C SER A 306 1.96 8.84 34.11
N CYS A 307 2.59 8.52 33.00
CA CYS A 307 1.93 8.45 31.71
C CYS A 307 2.21 7.10 31.06
N SER A 308 1.25 6.63 30.27
CA SER A 308 1.35 5.33 29.63
C SER A 308 1.02 5.40 28.15
N PHE A 309 1.63 4.52 27.37
CA PHE A 309 1.59 4.59 25.92
C PHE A 309 1.90 3.24 25.26
N LEU A 310 1.42 3.05 24.03
CA LEU A 310 1.83 1.95 23.18
C LEU A 310 3.10 2.29 22.41
N THR A 311 3.89 1.25 22.08
CA THR A 311 5.09 1.33 21.24
C THR A 311 5.14 0.14 20.28
N TRP A 312 5.80 0.32 19.13
CA TRP A 312 6.05 -0.74 18.13
C TRP A 312 7.36 -1.49 18.37
N GLY A 313 8.22 -1.01 19.27
CA GLY A 313 9.49 -1.65 19.60
C GLY A 313 10.63 -1.44 18.60
N ASP A 314 10.41 -0.62 17.58
CA ASP A 314 11.35 -0.33 16.49
C ASP A 314 12.05 1.04 16.62
N GLU A 315 11.73 1.82 17.65
CA GLU A 315 12.25 3.16 17.85
C GLU A 315 12.60 3.45 19.31
N ALA A 316 13.69 4.20 19.50
CA ALA A 316 14.05 4.77 20.78
C ALA A 316 13.20 6.01 21.09
N LEU A 317 12.91 6.22 22.37
CA LEU A 317 12.25 7.42 22.90
C LEU A 317 13.17 8.18 23.84
N PHE A 318 12.99 9.50 23.91
CA PHE A 318 13.66 10.38 24.85
C PHE A 318 12.63 10.93 25.83
N SER A 319 12.87 10.68 27.12
CA SER A 319 11.97 11.01 28.21
C SER A 319 12.61 12.00 29.17
N VAL A 320 11.76 12.83 29.78
CA VAL A 320 12.16 13.85 30.74
C VAL A 320 11.20 13.83 31.93
N VAL A 321 11.75 13.90 33.13
CA VAL A 321 11.05 14.35 34.34
C VAL A 321 11.78 15.58 34.87
N ASN A 322 11.04 16.62 35.19
CA ASN A 322 11.62 17.88 35.67
C ASN A 322 10.73 18.57 36.69
N GLY A 323 11.35 19.42 37.50
CA GLY A 323 10.64 20.22 38.48
C GLY A 323 11.57 20.73 39.56
N PHE A 324 11.07 20.80 40.79
CA PHE A 324 11.79 21.32 41.94
C PHE A 324 11.94 20.26 43.02
N ALA A 325 13.14 20.14 43.58
CA ALA A 325 13.43 19.32 44.74
C ALA A 325 13.82 20.19 45.93
N ARG A 326 13.37 19.78 47.11
CA ARG A 326 13.68 20.38 48.39
C ARG A 326 14.13 19.30 49.38
N SER A 327 15.09 19.62 50.24
CA SER A 327 15.43 18.80 51.41
C SER A 327 15.30 19.66 52.67
N ASP A 328 14.73 19.10 53.73
CA ASP A 328 14.53 19.80 55.00
C ASP A 328 15.79 19.83 55.90
N THR A 329 16.83 19.09 55.52
CA THR A 329 18.00 18.84 56.37
C THR A 329 19.27 19.35 55.70
N VAL A 330 20.13 20.04 56.46
CA VAL A 330 21.46 20.48 55.96
C VAL A 330 22.29 19.25 55.59
N GLY A 331 22.86 19.25 54.39
CA GLY A 331 23.57 18.10 53.82
C GLY A 331 22.67 16.96 53.33
N GLY A 332 21.35 17.06 53.52
CA GLY A 332 20.37 16.11 53.02
C GLY A 332 20.25 16.18 51.50
N GLY A 333 20.08 15.02 50.86
CA GLY A 333 19.95 14.94 49.41
C GLY A 333 18.50 14.82 48.94
N ALA A 334 18.30 15.09 47.65
CA ALA A 334 17.07 14.79 46.93
C ALA A 334 17.46 14.34 45.52
N ASN A 335 17.26 13.05 45.24
CA ASN A 335 17.68 12.41 44.01
C ASN A 335 16.48 11.80 43.31
N ILE A 336 16.42 11.94 41.98
CA ILE A 336 15.39 11.34 41.13
C ILE A 336 16.03 10.56 39.97
N SER A 337 15.28 9.60 39.44
CA SER A 337 15.61 8.92 38.18
C SER A 337 14.34 8.51 37.47
N LEU A 338 14.32 8.66 36.13
CA LEU A 338 13.23 8.19 35.28
C LEU A 338 13.16 6.66 35.31
N THR A 339 11.94 6.14 35.26
CA THR A 339 11.69 4.71 35.08
C THR A 339 10.74 4.46 33.92
N LEU A 340 11.04 3.41 33.15
CA LEU A 340 10.13 2.82 32.18
C LEU A 340 9.78 1.43 32.68
N ASP A 341 8.50 1.17 32.91
CA ASP A 341 7.99 -0.09 33.49
C ASP A 341 8.70 -0.47 34.80
N GLY A 342 9.03 0.53 35.62
CA GLY A 342 9.76 0.36 36.88
C GLY A 342 11.28 0.22 36.74
N VAL A 343 11.82 0.15 35.52
CA VAL A 343 13.26 0.03 35.25
C VAL A 343 13.88 1.40 35.04
N GLN A 344 14.91 1.73 35.80
CA GLN A 344 15.65 3.00 35.64
C GLN A 344 16.35 3.08 34.29
N GLY A 345 16.34 4.26 33.66
CA GLY A 345 16.98 4.49 32.36
C GLY A 345 18.51 4.62 32.45
N PHE A 346 19.00 5.31 33.48
CA PHE A 346 20.41 5.40 33.84
C PHE A 346 20.56 5.10 35.34
N GLY A 347 21.63 4.40 35.72
CA GLY A 347 21.99 4.14 37.12
C GLY A 347 22.63 5.33 37.84
N SER A 348 22.63 6.52 37.23
CA SER A 348 23.17 7.76 37.78
C SER A 348 22.06 8.75 38.10
N ASP A 349 22.09 9.26 39.33
CA ASP A 349 21.08 10.15 39.90
C ASP A 349 21.13 11.55 39.28
N SER A 350 19.95 12.15 39.05
CA SER A 350 19.84 13.61 39.00
C SER A 350 19.40 14.08 40.37
N GLY A 351 20.21 14.88 41.04
CA GLY A 351 19.90 15.26 42.41
C GLY A 351 20.61 16.51 42.89
N MET A 352 20.26 16.90 44.11
CA MET A 352 20.84 18.02 44.83
C MET A 352 21.25 17.61 46.23
N GLN A 353 22.13 18.39 46.84
CA GLN A 353 22.46 18.31 48.26
C GLN A 353 22.20 19.67 48.89
N ALA A 354 21.44 19.71 49.98
CA ALA A 354 21.01 20.95 50.61
C ALA A 354 22.14 21.64 51.37
N SER A 355 22.48 22.87 50.99
CA SER A 355 23.42 23.71 51.74
C SER A 355 22.83 24.27 53.04
N THR A 356 21.50 24.36 53.12
CA THR A 356 20.73 24.83 54.27
C THR A 356 19.44 24.02 54.40
N ALA A 357 18.85 23.97 55.60
CA ALA A 357 17.53 23.36 55.79
C ALA A 357 16.48 24.06 54.91
N GLY A 358 15.71 23.29 54.15
CA GLY A 358 14.71 23.81 53.21
C GLY A 358 15.27 24.32 51.89
N PHE A 359 16.54 24.04 51.57
CA PHE A 359 17.14 24.35 50.26
C PHE A 359 16.29 23.74 49.14
N ASN A 360 16.00 24.54 48.11
CA ASN A 360 15.13 24.18 46.99
C ASN A 360 15.83 24.46 45.66
N GLN A 361 15.88 23.47 44.76
CA GLN A 361 16.59 23.57 43.49
C GLN A 361 15.79 22.94 42.36
N ALA A 362 15.88 23.52 41.16
CA ALA A 362 15.37 22.89 39.96
C ALA A 362 16.22 21.66 39.61
N ILE A 363 15.57 20.52 39.38
CA ILE A 363 16.24 19.28 38.97
C ILE A 363 15.54 18.66 37.76
N ILE A 364 16.32 17.98 36.93
CA ILE A 364 15.87 17.35 35.69
C ILE A 364 16.55 15.99 35.60
N SER A 365 15.78 14.94 35.33
CA SER A 365 16.30 13.64 34.92
C SER A 365 15.82 13.34 33.50
N THR A 366 16.74 12.87 32.66
CA THR A 366 16.47 12.50 31.26
C THR A 366 16.95 11.08 31.00
N ALA A 367 16.23 10.35 30.15
CA ALA A 367 16.62 9.00 29.78
C ALA A 367 16.17 8.67 28.36
N SER A 368 17.01 7.89 27.66
CA SER A 368 16.65 7.27 26.39
C SER A 368 16.30 5.81 26.64
N TYR A 369 15.18 5.36 26.09
CA TYR A 369 14.76 3.96 26.18
C TYR A 369 14.55 3.42 24.77
N THR A 370 14.89 2.15 24.56
CA THR A 370 14.42 1.37 23.39
C THR A 370 13.41 0.36 23.92
N PRO A 371 12.15 0.78 24.15
CA PRO A 371 11.14 -0.10 24.71
C PRO A 371 10.91 -1.28 23.77
N ALA A 372 10.68 -2.47 24.31
CA ALA A 372 10.10 -3.53 23.50
C ALA A 372 8.67 -3.14 23.08
N GLU A 373 8.15 -3.77 22.04
CA GLU A 373 6.78 -3.54 21.59
C GLU A 373 5.75 -3.74 22.71
N GLY A 374 4.68 -2.94 22.71
CA GLY A 374 3.55 -3.10 23.62
C GLY A 374 3.27 -1.89 24.51
N TRP A 375 2.53 -2.13 25.58
CA TRP A 375 2.14 -1.10 26.55
C TRP A 375 3.26 -0.79 27.52
N ARG A 376 3.55 0.49 27.70
CA ARG A 376 4.62 1.01 28.53
C ARG A 376 4.09 2.06 29.49
N THR A 377 4.70 2.15 30.66
CA THR A 377 4.42 3.18 31.66
C THR A 377 5.70 3.89 32.04
N LEU A 378 5.70 5.21 31.87
CA LEU A 378 6.79 6.08 32.27
C LEU A 378 6.45 6.71 33.63
N SER A 379 7.37 6.60 34.57
CA SER A 379 7.29 7.13 35.93
C SER A 379 8.65 7.69 36.34
N TYR A 380 8.80 8.03 37.62
CA TYR A 380 10.08 8.32 38.23
C TYR A 380 10.14 7.76 39.65
N VAL A 381 11.36 7.44 40.07
CA VAL A 381 11.68 7.05 41.43
C VAL A 381 12.51 8.13 42.11
N GLY A 382 12.48 8.18 43.43
CA GLY A 382 13.30 9.11 44.20
C GLY A 382 13.86 8.52 45.50
N ARG A 383 14.93 9.14 45.99
CA ARG A 383 15.60 8.82 47.26
C ARG A 383 16.29 10.05 47.86
N THR A 384 16.42 10.09 49.17
CA THR A 384 17.16 11.16 49.86
C THR A 384 18.67 11.04 49.67
N GLY A 385 19.21 9.82 49.55
CA GLY A 385 20.66 9.58 49.50
C GLY A 385 21.41 9.93 50.80
N GLY A 386 20.69 10.24 51.89
CA GLY A 386 21.24 10.66 53.18
C GLY A 386 20.14 10.90 54.23
N SER A 387 20.46 11.59 55.32
CA SER A 387 19.48 11.97 56.37
C SER A 387 18.54 13.09 55.90
N GLY A 388 17.31 13.09 56.41
CA GLY A 388 16.30 14.12 56.15
C GLY A 388 15.14 13.62 55.30
N ASN A 389 14.19 14.51 55.01
CA ASN A 389 13.07 14.28 54.11
C ASN A 389 13.28 15.07 52.82
N MET A 390 13.14 14.39 51.67
CA MET A 390 13.06 15.07 50.38
C MET A 390 11.59 15.34 50.03
N ILE A 391 11.34 16.49 49.40
CA ILE A 391 10.06 16.87 48.82
C ILE A 391 10.33 17.25 47.37
N VAL A 392 9.56 16.71 46.43
CA VAL A 392 9.72 16.95 45.00
C VAL A 392 8.40 17.30 44.36
N THR A 393 8.36 18.37 43.58
CA THR A 393 7.25 18.72 42.70
C THR A 393 7.71 18.49 41.27
N MET A 394 7.16 17.47 40.61
CA MET A 394 7.65 16.98 39.32
C MET A 394 6.55 16.94 38.27
N ALA A 395 6.95 17.05 37.01
CA ALA A 395 6.15 16.76 35.82
C ALA A 395 6.95 15.86 34.87
N ILE A 396 6.26 15.02 34.10
CA ILE A 396 6.88 14.01 33.24
C ILE A 396 6.34 14.06 31.81
N GLN A 397 7.23 13.87 30.84
CA GLN A 397 6.90 13.90 29.43
C GLN A 397 7.82 13.01 28.59
N THR A 398 7.29 12.54 27.47
CA THR A 398 8.02 11.86 26.42
C THR A 398 7.34 12.07 25.07
N ILE A 399 7.99 11.64 24.00
CA ILE A 399 7.41 11.62 22.66
C ILE A 399 7.52 10.19 22.15
N VAL A 400 6.42 9.69 21.62
CA VAL A 400 6.36 8.36 21.00
C VAL A 400 5.95 8.51 19.55
N ARG A 401 6.35 7.56 18.71
CA ARG A 401 5.84 7.49 17.35
C ARG A 401 4.70 6.50 17.27
N GLY A 402 3.58 6.96 16.73
CA GLY A 402 2.41 6.12 16.55
C GLY A 402 1.39 6.75 15.64
#